data_AF-A0AAN4W6K2-F1
#
_entry.id   AF-A0AAN4W6K2-F1
#
_cell.length_a   1.000
_cell.length_b   1.000
_cell.length_c   1.000
_cell.angle_alpha   90.00
_cell.angle_beta   90.00
_cell.angle_gamma   90.00
#
_symmetry.space_group_name_H-M   'P 1'
#
loop_
_entity.id
_entity.type
_entity.pdbx_description
1 polymer ?
#
loop_
_entity_poly.entity_id
_entity_poly.type
_entity_poly.pdbx_seq_one_letter_code
_entity_poly.pdbx_strand_id
1 'polypeptide(L)'
;MIYPDEEKVTYEYNTGGLLKQMYGQKDGNKYAYVDQLGYDKFEQRTFLKYGNGTVTNYSYEPKRRRLANMQAYTAKGRAMMDNHYGYDAVNNILSLQNRAEKPESNLMGGGSVYNYEYDELYRLTHAEGQHFGSNHEHRYQMDMAYNKAGAITHKAQEHTRKGYDETDWSPRNKTTYAQDYTYGKDQPHAPIHIGRKTYAYDPNGNLSGWTDDLSGQRRNLAWDEENRIRAIADNGNTFNYVYDASGTRVIKGKTIGQSIDVNGSRKGGKGSMGNNTVYVNPYLVLTSGGYTKHFYIEGQRIVSKIGNSKLDADLKKAAGNGKVNYNQKKELVFEGFVKNLKFLGEDGSFLTPGNSGKIPPGPTDEGGSPTPLKIQKIGGKLSRAVEMTMETATAEEMVVVLPKNLHITSTRIIWVLLPSSPMRVERFTNT
;
A
#
# COMPACT_ATOMS: atom_id res chain seq x y z
N MET A 1 -7.11 -25.70 -4.32
CA MET A 1 -6.20 -24.73 -4.99
C MET A 1 -4.77 -25.19 -4.76
N ILE A 2 -3.86 -25.08 -5.73
CA ILE A 2 -2.45 -25.47 -5.56
C ILE A 2 -1.60 -24.24 -5.88
N TYR A 3 -0.70 -23.90 -4.95
CA TYR A 3 0.28 -22.83 -5.17
C TYR A 3 1.48 -23.33 -5.98
N PRO A 4 2.28 -22.41 -6.53
CA PRO A 4 3.51 -22.70 -7.30
C PRO A 4 4.53 -23.58 -6.61
N ASP A 5 4.51 -23.53 -5.29
CA ASP A 5 5.39 -24.31 -4.44
C ASP A 5 4.78 -25.62 -3.99
N GLU A 6 3.84 -26.10 -4.78
CA GLU A 6 3.10 -27.34 -4.56
C GLU A 6 2.26 -27.35 -3.29
N GLU A 7 2.15 -26.24 -2.55
CA GLU A 7 1.26 -26.17 -1.40
C GLU A 7 -0.19 -26.30 -1.86
N LYS A 8 -0.82 -27.43 -1.54
CA LYS A 8 -2.23 -27.69 -1.80
C LYS A 8 -3.06 -27.11 -0.68
N VAL A 9 -3.87 -26.11 -1.01
CA VAL A 9 -4.88 -25.55 -0.11
C VAL A 9 -6.22 -26.20 -0.34
N THR A 10 -6.77 -26.71 0.76
CA THR A 10 -8.08 -27.34 0.83
C THR A 10 -9.04 -26.45 1.61
N TYR A 11 -10.23 -26.27 1.05
CA TYR A 11 -11.36 -25.59 1.66
C TYR A 11 -12.42 -26.66 1.91
N GLU A 12 -12.87 -26.78 3.16
CA GLU A 12 -13.96 -27.68 3.53
C GLU A 12 -15.21 -26.85 3.79
N TYR A 13 -16.36 -27.34 3.32
CA TYR A 13 -17.65 -26.66 3.43
C TYR A 13 -18.59 -27.46 4.32
N ASN A 14 -19.51 -26.77 4.98
CA ASN A 14 -20.61 -27.42 5.71
C ASN A 14 -21.72 -27.86 4.74
N THR A 15 -22.76 -28.50 5.24
CA THR A 15 -23.90 -28.99 4.44
C THR A 15 -24.72 -27.87 3.79
N GLY A 16 -24.59 -26.63 4.27
CA GLY A 16 -25.18 -25.43 3.65
C GLY A 16 -24.31 -24.78 2.59
N GLY A 17 -23.15 -25.36 2.25
CA GLY A 17 -22.24 -24.81 1.25
C GLY A 17 -21.37 -23.65 1.75
N LEU A 18 -21.40 -23.33 3.04
CA LEU A 18 -20.58 -22.28 3.64
C LEU A 18 -19.23 -22.83 4.11
N LEU A 19 -18.19 -21.99 4.05
CA LEU A 19 -16.82 -22.40 4.39
C LEU A 19 -16.71 -22.78 5.87
N LYS A 20 -16.25 -23.99 6.18
CA LYS A 20 -16.10 -24.49 7.55
C LYS A 20 -14.65 -24.48 8.03
N GLN A 21 -13.71 -24.89 7.17
CA GLN A 21 -12.30 -25.06 7.51
C GLN A 21 -11.41 -24.76 6.31
N MET A 22 -10.18 -24.32 6.58
CA MET A 22 -9.16 -24.09 5.56
C MET A 22 -7.78 -24.54 6.06
N TYR A 23 -7.08 -25.34 5.26
CA TYR A 23 -5.71 -25.76 5.58
C TYR A 23 -4.86 -25.95 4.31
N GLY A 24 -3.55 -25.81 4.47
CA GLY A 24 -2.53 -26.11 3.46
C GLY A 24 -1.86 -27.46 3.73
N GLN A 25 -1.37 -28.11 2.67
CA GLN A 25 -0.52 -29.29 2.73
C GLN A 25 0.69 -29.08 1.82
N LYS A 26 1.90 -29.23 2.34
CA LYS A 26 3.17 -29.13 1.59
C LYS A 26 4.22 -30.03 2.23
N ASP A 27 4.98 -30.77 1.43
CA ASP A 27 6.07 -31.66 1.89
C ASP A 27 5.64 -32.60 3.03
N GLY A 28 4.42 -33.18 2.94
CA GLY A 28 3.85 -34.05 3.97
C GLY A 28 3.32 -33.33 5.24
N ASN A 29 3.56 -32.02 5.39
CA ASN A 29 3.12 -31.23 6.54
C ASN A 29 1.76 -30.58 6.29
N LYS A 30 0.87 -30.59 7.31
CA LYS A 30 -0.42 -29.89 7.31
C LYS A 30 -0.29 -28.56 8.07
N TYR A 31 -0.77 -27.47 7.46
CA TYR A 31 -0.80 -26.12 8.02
C TYR A 31 -2.26 -25.67 8.19
N ALA A 32 -2.73 -25.55 9.42
CA ALA A 32 -4.06 -25.02 9.68
C ALA A 32 -4.11 -23.50 9.45
N TYR A 33 -5.09 -23.03 8.68
CA TYR A 33 -5.34 -21.60 8.46
C TYR A 33 -6.61 -21.14 9.14
N VAL A 34 -7.71 -21.85 8.91
CA VAL A 34 -8.97 -21.69 9.65
C VAL A 34 -9.29 -23.04 10.25
N ASP A 35 -9.34 -23.11 11.57
CA ASP A 35 -9.73 -24.32 12.29
C ASP A 35 -11.24 -24.51 12.26
N GLN A 36 -11.98 -23.40 12.36
CA GLN A 36 -13.44 -23.42 12.36
C GLN A 36 -13.99 -22.06 11.96
N LEU A 37 -15.06 -22.09 11.17
CA LEU A 37 -15.88 -20.94 10.86
C LEU A 37 -17.35 -21.31 11.06
N GLY A 38 -18.08 -20.46 11.77
CA GLY A 38 -19.46 -20.66 12.18
C GLY A 38 -20.35 -19.54 11.65
N TYR A 39 -21.60 -19.89 11.38
CA TYR A 39 -22.61 -18.99 10.82
C TYR A 39 -23.93 -19.15 11.55
N ASP A 40 -24.79 -18.14 11.46
CA ASP A 40 -26.20 -18.27 11.83
C ASP A 40 -27.08 -18.71 10.66
N LYS A 41 -28.39 -18.80 10.92
CA LYS A 41 -29.41 -19.21 9.95
C LYS A 41 -29.59 -18.26 8.75
N PHE A 42 -28.96 -17.08 8.79
CA PHE A 42 -28.95 -16.11 7.69
C PHE A 42 -27.59 -16.08 6.99
N GLU A 43 -26.75 -17.09 7.23
CA GLU A 43 -25.41 -17.23 6.63
C GLU A 43 -24.44 -16.11 7.05
N GLN A 44 -24.74 -15.39 8.13
CA GLN A 44 -23.84 -14.39 8.69
C GLN A 44 -22.84 -15.06 9.62
N ARG A 45 -21.55 -14.73 9.49
CA ARG A 45 -20.47 -15.30 10.31
C ARG A 45 -20.68 -14.97 11.79
N THR A 46 -20.73 -15.99 12.65
CA THR A 46 -20.87 -15.83 14.11
C THR A 46 -19.59 -16.20 14.87
N PHE A 47 -18.73 -17.02 14.26
CA PHE A 47 -17.51 -17.53 14.89
C PHE A 47 -16.39 -17.72 13.87
N LEU A 48 -15.15 -17.43 14.27
CA LEU A 48 -13.95 -17.71 13.49
C LEU A 48 -12.80 -18.09 14.42
N LYS A 49 -12.28 -19.30 14.28
CA LYS A 49 -11.03 -19.73 14.91
C LYS A 49 -9.95 -19.91 13.85
N TYR A 50 -8.90 -19.11 13.95
CA TYR A 50 -7.72 -19.23 13.11
C TYR A 50 -6.83 -20.38 13.58
N GLY A 51 -6.00 -20.92 12.67
CA GLY A 51 -5.04 -21.99 12.99
C GLY A 51 -3.93 -21.57 13.96
N ASN A 52 -3.76 -20.27 14.26
CA ASN A 52 -2.91 -19.80 15.36
C ASN A 52 -3.61 -19.77 16.73
N GLY A 53 -4.83 -20.29 16.81
CA GLY A 53 -5.66 -20.33 18.02
C GLY A 53 -6.41 -19.04 18.36
N THR A 54 -6.21 -17.96 17.60
CA THR A 54 -6.99 -16.71 17.76
C THR A 54 -8.46 -16.97 17.43
N VAL A 55 -9.36 -16.43 18.24
CA VAL A 55 -10.81 -16.59 18.08
C VAL A 55 -11.47 -15.24 17.90
N THR A 56 -12.43 -15.15 16.99
CA THR A 56 -13.31 -14.00 16.82
C THR A 56 -14.77 -14.43 16.89
N ASN A 57 -15.55 -13.76 17.76
CA ASN A 57 -16.99 -13.92 17.87
C ASN A 57 -17.68 -12.69 17.26
N TYR A 58 -18.85 -12.91 16.66
CA TYR A 58 -19.66 -11.86 16.06
C TYR A 58 -21.10 -12.00 16.52
N SER A 59 -21.74 -10.87 16.80
CA SER A 59 -23.18 -10.81 17.08
C SER A 59 -23.82 -9.68 16.28
N TYR A 60 -25.08 -9.88 15.93
CA TYR A 60 -25.83 -8.99 15.05
C TYR A 60 -27.08 -8.46 15.76
N GLU A 61 -27.50 -7.26 15.39
CA GLU A 61 -28.77 -6.72 15.87
C GLU A 61 -29.94 -7.64 15.45
N PRO A 62 -30.82 -8.04 16.36
CA PRO A 62 -31.85 -9.05 16.06
C PRO A 62 -32.76 -8.69 14.88
N LYS A 63 -33.12 -7.40 14.75
CA LYS A 63 -34.06 -6.90 13.74
C LYS A 63 -33.39 -6.48 12.44
N ARG A 64 -32.33 -5.67 12.52
CA ARG A 64 -31.67 -5.03 11.37
C ARG A 64 -30.48 -5.81 10.84
N ARG A 65 -30.00 -6.83 11.57
CA ARG A 65 -28.93 -7.75 11.17
C ARG A 65 -27.57 -7.07 10.90
N ARG A 66 -27.38 -5.82 11.36
CA ARG A 66 -26.08 -5.14 11.36
C ARG A 66 -25.20 -5.75 12.44
N LEU A 67 -23.89 -5.73 12.23
CA LEU A 67 -22.92 -6.20 13.22
C LEU A 67 -23.04 -5.34 14.48
N ALA A 68 -23.49 -5.92 15.58
CA ALA A 68 -23.65 -5.21 16.85
C ALA A 68 -22.36 -5.26 17.67
N ASN A 69 -21.71 -6.42 17.69
CA ASN A 69 -20.47 -6.61 18.44
C ASN A 69 -19.52 -7.61 17.76
N MET A 70 -18.21 -7.33 17.86
CA MET A 70 -17.14 -8.21 17.42
C MET A 70 -16.06 -8.30 18.50
N GLN A 71 -15.80 -9.52 18.96
CA GLN A 71 -14.84 -9.82 20.00
C GLN A 71 -13.72 -10.68 19.47
N ALA A 72 -12.47 -10.25 19.62
CA ALA A 72 -11.29 -11.00 19.19
C ALA A 72 -10.39 -11.33 20.38
N TYR A 73 -10.02 -12.60 20.51
CA TYR A 73 -9.22 -13.14 21.61
C TYR A 73 -7.95 -13.80 21.09
N THR A 74 -6.84 -13.62 21.81
CA THR A 74 -5.63 -14.41 21.57
C THR A 74 -5.89 -15.89 21.85
N ALA A 75 -4.99 -16.78 21.41
CA ALA A 75 -5.06 -18.22 21.73
C ALA A 75 -5.10 -18.54 23.23
N LYS A 76 -4.61 -17.62 24.09
CA LYS A 76 -4.63 -17.76 25.56
C LYS A 76 -5.86 -17.12 26.21
N GLY A 77 -6.84 -16.66 25.44
CA GLY A 77 -8.09 -16.08 25.95
C GLY A 77 -8.03 -14.58 26.28
N ARG A 78 -6.89 -13.90 26.14
CA ARG A 78 -6.82 -12.44 26.32
C ARG A 78 -7.62 -11.72 25.23
N ALA A 79 -8.54 -10.83 25.61
CA ALA A 79 -9.26 -9.95 24.69
C ALA A 79 -8.30 -8.94 24.03
N MET A 80 -8.28 -8.92 22.70
CA MET A 80 -7.57 -7.91 21.91
C MET A 80 -8.51 -6.80 21.45
N MET A 81 -9.76 -7.17 21.15
CA MET A 81 -10.83 -6.27 20.73
C MET A 81 -12.16 -6.75 21.30
N ASP A 82 -13.01 -5.81 21.69
CA ASP A 82 -14.42 -5.99 22.05
C ASP A 82 -15.21 -4.81 21.49
N ASN A 83 -15.38 -4.80 20.17
CA ASN A 83 -15.93 -3.69 19.42
C ASN A 83 -17.45 -3.71 19.47
N HIS A 84 -18.07 -2.65 19.97
CA HIS A 84 -19.50 -2.40 19.95
C HIS A 84 -19.83 -1.27 18.97
N TYR A 85 -20.78 -1.52 18.08
CA TYR A 85 -21.18 -0.57 17.04
C TYR A 85 -22.52 0.06 17.38
N GLY A 86 -22.58 1.39 17.39
CA GLY A 86 -23.81 2.17 17.45
C GLY A 86 -24.16 2.69 16.07
N TYR A 87 -25.44 2.57 15.68
CA TYR A 87 -25.92 3.06 14.39
C TYR A 87 -27.11 3.99 14.55
N ASP A 88 -27.28 4.91 13.60
CA ASP A 88 -28.53 5.64 13.44
C ASP A 88 -29.61 4.78 12.73
N ALA A 89 -30.78 5.38 12.49
CA ALA A 89 -31.89 4.70 11.82
C ALA A 89 -31.56 4.26 10.38
N VAL A 90 -30.67 4.99 9.68
CA VAL A 90 -30.38 4.85 8.24
C VAL A 90 -29.02 4.20 7.93
N ASN A 91 -28.42 3.55 8.93
CA ASN A 91 -27.19 2.73 8.83
C ASN A 91 -25.86 3.48 8.98
N ASN A 92 -25.86 4.78 9.29
CA ASN A 92 -24.60 5.44 9.63
C ASN A 92 -24.10 4.96 10.99
N ILE A 93 -22.78 4.78 11.13
CA ILE A 93 -22.16 4.39 12.40
C ILE A 93 -22.04 5.65 13.24
N LEU A 94 -22.75 5.74 14.35
CA LEU A 94 -22.63 6.85 15.31
C LEU A 94 -21.50 6.64 16.30
N SER A 95 -21.20 5.38 16.63
CA SER A 95 -20.11 5.07 17.56
C SER A 95 -19.47 3.71 17.33
N LEU A 96 -18.19 3.62 17.70
CA LEU A 96 -17.42 2.39 17.79
C LEU A 96 -16.66 2.38 19.11
N GLN A 97 -17.08 1.52 20.03
CA GLN A 97 -16.42 1.36 21.32
C GLN A 97 -15.71 0.01 21.40
N ASN A 98 -14.39 0.01 21.49
CA ASN A 98 -13.62 -1.16 21.89
C ASN A 98 -13.56 -1.21 23.42
N ARG A 99 -14.19 -2.21 24.02
CA ARG A 99 -14.22 -2.43 25.48
C ARG A 99 -13.17 -3.43 25.95
N ALA A 100 -12.24 -3.83 25.09
CA ALA A 100 -11.13 -4.68 25.51
C ALA A 100 -10.34 -3.98 26.64
N GLU A 101 -10.05 -4.74 27.69
CA GLU A 101 -9.32 -4.23 28.85
C GLU A 101 -7.95 -3.68 28.43
N LYS A 102 -7.47 -2.72 29.23
CA LYS A 102 -6.11 -2.21 29.06
C LYS A 102 -5.13 -3.38 29.24
N PRO A 103 -4.34 -3.71 28.21
CA PRO A 103 -3.46 -4.86 28.30
C PRO A 103 -2.24 -4.55 29.16
N GLU A 104 -1.52 -5.59 29.58
CA GLU A 104 -0.23 -5.44 30.27
C GLU A 104 0.76 -4.59 29.45
N SER A 105 1.77 -4.04 30.13
CA SER A 105 2.80 -3.22 29.50
C SER A 105 3.42 -3.92 28.27
N ASN A 106 3.59 -3.16 27.19
CA ASN A 106 4.13 -3.59 25.89
C ASN A 106 3.26 -4.57 25.09
N LEU A 107 2.05 -4.90 25.54
CA LEU A 107 1.11 -5.65 24.73
C LEU A 107 0.22 -4.71 23.90
N MET A 108 -0.07 -5.13 22.67
CA MET A 108 -1.01 -4.44 21.80
C MET A 108 -2.45 -4.72 22.20
N GLY A 109 -3.35 -3.78 21.89
CA GLY A 109 -4.77 -3.79 22.22
C GLY A 109 -5.14 -2.60 23.09
N GLY A 110 -6.20 -2.75 23.87
CA GLY A 110 -6.73 -1.72 24.76
C GLY A 110 -7.99 -1.06 24.22
N GLY A 111 -8.67 -0.35 25.11
CA GLY A 111 -9.96 0.24 24.81
C GLY A 111 -9.86 1.37 23.79
N SER A 112 -10.97 1.66 23.12
CA SER A 112 -11.12 2.86 22.31
C SER A 112 -12.57 3.29 22.25
N VAL A 113 -12.81 4.58 22.05
CA VAL A 113 -14.14 5.15 21.82
C VAL A 113 -14.01 6.05 20.60
N TYR A 114 -14.85 5.84 19.60
CA TYR A 114 -14.99 6.73 18.46
C TYR A 114 -16.45 7.15 18.35
N ASN A 115 -16.69 8.44 18.11
CA ASN A 115 -18.02 9.01 17.86
C ASN A 115 -17.99 9.75 16.52
N TYR A 116 -19.13 9.70 15.81
CA TYR A 116 -19.28 10.29 14.49
C TYR A 116 -20.60 11.04 14.39
N GLU A 117 -20.54 12.20 13.76
CA GLU A 117 -21.72 13.01 13.42
C GLU A 117 -21.80 13.21 11.92
N TYR A 118 -23.03 13.34 11.42
CA TYR A 118 -23.31 13.46 10.00
C TYR A 118 -24.29 14.61 9.75
N ASP A 119 -24.20 15.22 8.58
CA ASP A 119 -25.25 16.11 8.09
C ASP A 119 -26.45 15.33 7.51
N GLU A 120 -27.47 16.08 7.05
CA GLU A 120 -28.69 15.51 6.46
C GLU A 120 -28.45 14.71 5.16
N LEU A 121 -27.28 14.87 4.53
CA LEU A 121 -26.86 14.10 3.35
C LEU A 121 -25.97 12.91 3.71
N TYR A 122 -25.87 12.58 5.00
CA TYR A 122 -25.06 11.49 5.54
C TYR A 122 -23.56 11.65 5.29
N ARG A 123 -23.09 12.90 5.18
CA ARG A 123 -21.66 13.22 5.10
C ARG A 123 -21.13 13.47 6.51
N LEU A 124 -19.99 12.90 6.82
CA LEU A 124 -19.33 13.03 8.13
C LEU A 124 -18.99 14.50 8.38
N THR A 125 -19.55 15.11 9.41
CA THR A 125 -19.27 16.51 9.81
C THR A 125 -18.28 16.59 10.96
N HIS A 126 -18.36 15.64 11.88
CA HIS A 126 -17.47 15.57 13.04
C HIS A 126 -17.09 14.12 13.32
N ALA A 127 -15.84 13.90 13.75
CA ALA A 127 -15.41 12.64 14.31
C ALA A 127 -14.44 12.88 15.47
N GLU A 128 -14.64 12.17 16.56
CA GLU A 128 -13.68 12.14 17.66
C GLU A 128 -13.31 10.72 18.02
N GLY A 129 -12.12 10.57 18.59
CA GLY A 129 -11.61 9.27 18.98
C GLY A 129 -10.68 9.34 20.16
N GLN A 130 -10.80 8.39 21.07
CA GLN A 130 -9.86 8.16 22.15
C GLN A 130 -9.41 6.70 22.15
N HIS A 131 -8.10 6.48 22.29
CA HIS A 131 -7.52 5.15 22.47
C HIS A 131 -6.78 5.06 23.81
N PHE A 132 -6.99 3.94 24.49
CA PHE A 132 -6.46 3.62 25.81
C PHE A 132 -5.51 2.41 25.70
N GLY A 133 -4.25 2.67 25.36
CA GLY A 133 -3.22 1.63 25.25
C GLY A 133 -2.53 1.34 26.59
N SER A 134 -1.66 0.31 26.60
CA SER A 134 -0.88 -0.06 27.80
C SER A 134 0.01 1.09 28.28
N ASN A 135 0.74 1.69 27.33
CA ASN A 135 1.80 2.68 27.59
C ASN A 135 1.43 4.08 27.10
N HIS A 136 0.50 4.17 26.14
CA HIS A 136 0.19 5.41 25.45
C HIS A 136 -1.30 5.58 25.27
N GLU A 137 -1.73 6.82 25.33
CA GLU A 137 -3.11 7.21 25.00
C GLU A 137 -3.11 8.23 23.87
N HIS A 138 -4.16 8.21 23.08
CA HIS A 138 -4.34 9.13 21.95
C HIS A 138 -5.75 9.68 21.95
N ARG A 139 -5.89 10.95 21.60
CA ARG A 139 -7.16 11.61 21.34
C ARG A 139 -7.09 12.36 20.03
N TYR A 140 -8.13 12.27 19.22
CA TYR A 140 -8.29 13.18 18.09
C TYR A 140 -9.71 13.73 18.03
N GLN A 141 -9.83 14.91 17.44
CA GLN A 141 -11.08 15.49 16.96
C GLN A 141 -10.86 15.93 15.52
N MET A 142 -11.87 15.75 14.67
CA MET A 142 -11.83 16.07 13.26
C MET A 142 -13.15 16.69 12.83
N ASP A 143 -13.07 17.85 12.20
CA ASP A 143 -14.22 18.55 11.64
C ASP A 143 -14.11 18.65 10.11
N MET A 144 -15.24 18.50 9.45
CA MET A 144 -15.38 18.49 8.00
C MET A 144 -16.47 19.48 7.59
N ALA A 145 -16.16 20.36 6.66
CA ALA A 145 -17.14 21.24 6.03
C ALA A 145 -17.26 20.92 4.54
N TYR A 146 -18.45 21.17 3.99
CA TYR A 146 -18.76 20.89 2.59
C TYR A 146 -19.52 22.04 1.95
N ASN A 147 -19.35 22.20 0.64
CA ASN A 147 -20.23 23.03 -0.16
C ASN A 147 -21.53 22.28 -0.53
N LYS A 148 -22.47 23.01 -1.16
CA LYS A 148 -23.77 22.48 -1.61
C LYS A 148 -23.65 21.37 -2.66
N ALA A 149 -22.55 21.34 -3.41
CA ALA A 149 -22.30 20.34 -4.45
C ALA A 149 -21.65 19.06 -3.92
N GLY A 150 -21.37 18.96 -2.61
CA GLY A 150 -20.76 17.75 -2.03
C GLY A 150 -19.26 17.84 -1.79
N ALA A 151 -18.58 18.87 -2.30
CA ALA A 151 -17.13 18.97 -2.21
C ALA A 151 -16.70 19.44 -0.81
N ILE A 152 -15.60 18.87 -0.30
CA ILE A 152 -15.00 19.26 0.99
C ILE A 152 -14.48 20.69 0.84
N THR A 153 -14.83 21.59 1.74
CA THR A 153 -14.31 22.97 1.77
C THR A 153 -13.30 23.19 2.90
N HIS A 154 -13.42 22.41 3.98
CA HIS A 154 -12.52 22.49 5.11
C HIS A 154 -12.36 21.12 5.76
N LYS A 155 -11.14 20.82 6.21
CA LYS A 155 -10.84 19.67 7.06
C LYS A 155 -9.87 20.07 8.16
N ALA A 156 -10.35 20.08 9.39
CA ALA A 156 -9.53 20.28 10.58
C ALA A 156 -9.39 18.98 11.34
N GLN A 157 -8.20 18.73 11.90
CA GLN A 157 -7.97 17.64 12.83
C GLN A 157 -7.02 18.13 13.91
N GLU A 158 -7.36 17.89 15.16
CA GLU A 158 -6.44 17.99 16.28
C GLU A 158 -6.12 16.58 16.79
N HIS A 159 -4.85 16.31 17.07
CA HIS A 159 -4.41 15.07 17.68
C HIS A 159 -3.49 15.37 18.85
N THR A 160 -3.87 14.87 20.02
CA THR A 160 -3.09 14.92 21.25
C THR A 160 -2.82 13.50 21.75
N ARG A 161 -1.75 13.33 22.51
CA ARG A 161 -1.35 12.01 23.03
C ARG A 161 -0.67 12.15 24.38
N LYS A 162 -0.62 11.04 25.11
CA LYS A 162 0.04 10.91 26.40
C LYS A 162 0.98 9.70 26.45
N GLY A 163 2.05 9.80 27.22
CA GLY A 163 2.96 8.70 27.58
C GLY A 163 4.16 8.51 26.65
N TYR A 164 4.41 9.45 25.73
CA TYR A 164 5.50 9.37 24.74
C TYR A 164 6.67 10.32 25.05
N ASP A 165 6.37 11.48 25.62
CA ASP A 165 7.27 12.59 25.84
C ASP A 165 6.72 13.47 26.99
N GLU A 166 7.45 14.51 27.39
CA GLU A 166 7.07 15.39 28.50
C GLU A 166 5.86 16.31 28.17
N THR A 167 5.37 16.29 26.93
CA THR A 167 4.31 17.21 26.45
C THR A 167 2.96 16.51 26.37
N ASP A 168 2.57 15.79 27.42
CA ASP A 168 1.28 15.09 27.47
C ASP A 168 0.12 16.02 27.09
N TRP A 169 -0.79 15.49 26.27
CA TRP A 169 -1.99 16.17 25.77
C TRP A 169 -1.77 17.46 24.96
N SER A 170 -0.53 17.72 24.53
CA SER A 170 -0.26 18.81 23.58
C SER A 170 -0.55 18.38 22.13
N PRO A 171 -0.96 19.31 21.24
CA PRO A 171 -1.17 19.03 19.83
C PRO A 171 0.08 18.50 19.11
N ARG A 172 -0.12 17.63 18.12
CA ARG A 172 0.96 16.96 17.40
C ARG A 172 1.07 17.45 15.98
N ASN A 173 2.08 18.28 15.71
CA ASN A 173 2.33 18.98 14.43
C ASN A 173 2.18 18.10 13.18
N LYS A 174 2.53 16.81 13.22
CA LYS A 174 2.43 15.91 12.05
C LYS A 174 1.01 15.44 11.73
N THR A 175 0.10 15.57 12.69
CA THR A 175 -1.23 14.95 12.70
C THR A 175 -2.31 15.91 13.17
N THR A 176 -1.93 17.14 13.50
CA THR A 176 -2.81 18.28 13.76
C THR A 176 -2.68 19.23 12.57
N TYR A 177 -3.80 19.59 11.97
CA TYR A 177 -3.84 20.44 10.78
C TYR A 177 -5.23 21.06 10.62
N ALA A 178 -5.30 22.18 9.92
CA ALA A 178 -6.52 22.75 9.37
C ALA A 178 -6.25 23.05 7.90
N GLN A 179 -7.00 22.43 7.00
CA GLN A 179 -6.79 22.54 5.56
C GLN A 179 -8.06 23.07 4.89
N ASP A 180 -7.94 24.24 4.29
CA ASP A 180 -8.96 24.77 3.38
C ASP A 180 -8.80 24.17 2.00
N TYR A 181 -9.93 23.95 1.34
CA TYR A 181 -10.02 23.41 0.00
C TYR A 181 -10.59 24.46 -0.94
N THR A 182 -9.84 24.79 -1.98
CA THR A 182 -10.28 25.71 -3.04
C THR A 182 -10.41 24.98 -4.36
N TYR A 183 -11.43 25.34 -5.14
CA TYR A 183 -11.77 24.71 -6.42
C TYR A 183 -11.72 25.74 -7.55
N GLY A 184 -11.28 25.30 -8.73
CA GLY A 184 -11.29 26.10 -9.95
C GLY A 184 -12.65 26.09 -10.65
N LYS A 185 -12.79 26.88 -11.73
CA LYS A 185 -14.01 26.93 -12.54
C LYS A 185 -14.14 25.76 -13.51
N ASP A 186 -13.04 25.34 -14.13
CA ASP A 186 -13.06 24.39 -15.25
C ASP A 186 -13.22 22.93 -14.80
N GLN A 187 -12.85 22.64 -13.54
CA GLN A 187 -12.93 21.31 -12.93
C GLN A 187 -13.50 21.44 -11.50
N PRO A 188 -14.82 21.67 -11.36
CA PRO A 188 -15.43 22.09 -10.09
C PRO A 188 -15.38 21.04 -8.97
N HIS A 189 -15.03 19.79 -9.29
CA HIS A 189 -14.85 18.70 -8.34
C HIS A 189 -13.38 18.36 -8.06
N ALA A 190 -12.44 19.08 -8.69
CA ALA A 190 -11.00 18.92 -8.50
C ALA A 190 -10.45 20.09 -7.66
N PRO A 191 -10.00 19.86 -6.42
CA PRO A 191 -9.44 20.93 -5.60
C PRO A 191 -8.11 21.39 -6.21
N ILE A 192 -7.99 22.68 -6.50
CA ILE A 192 -6.75 23.30 -7.02
C ILE A 192 -5.80 23.71 -5.88
N HIS A 193 -6.31 23.78 -4.66
CA HIS A 193 -5.52 24.10 -3.47
C HIS A 193 -6.08 23.37 -2.26
N ILE A 194 -5.21 22.70 -1.52
CA ILE A 194 -5.53 22.10 -0.22
C ILE A 194 -4.45 22.55 0.76
N GLY A 195 -4.78 23.51 1.61
CA GLY A 195 -3.88 23.94 2.66
C GLY A 195 -2.66 24.70 2.18
N ARG A 196 -1.54 23.99 2.06
CA ARG A 196 -0.26 24.53 1.56
C ARG A 196 0.15 23.93 0.22
N LYS A 197 -0.76 23.19 -0.42
CA LYS A 197 -0.46 22.44 -1.63
C LYS A 197 -1.34 22.93 -2.76
N THR A 198 -0.71 23.39 -3.82
CA THR A 198 -1.34 23.69 -5.10
C THR A 198 -1.36 22.44 -5.95
N TYR A 199 -2.53 22.07 -6.49
CA TYR A 199 -2.75 20.88 -7.29
C TYR A 199 -3.01 21.25 -8.75
N ALA A 200 -2.52 20.43 -9.66
CA ALA A 200 -2.73 20.58 -11.10
C ALA A 200 -3.28 19.30 -11.70
N TYR A 201 -4.02 19.45 -12.79
CA TYR A 201 -4.73 18.37 -13.47
C TYR A 201 -4.51 18.47 -14.97
N ASP A 202 -4.58 17.34 -15.65
CA ASP A 202 -4.65 17.31 -17.11
C ASP A 202 -6.08 17.59 -17.61
N PRO A 203 -6.29 17.77 -18.93
CA PRO A 203 -7.63 18.01 -19.50
C PRO A 203 -8.64 16.88 -19.27
N ASN A 204 -8.17 15.65 -19.01
CA ASN A 204 -9.04 14.51 -18.70
C ASN A 204 -9.47 14.49 -17.21
N GLY A 205 -8.99 15.45 -16.42
CA GLY A 205 -9.28 15.54 -14.98
C GLY A 205 -8.38 14.68 -14.10
N ASN A 206 -7.32 14.09 -14.66
CA ASN A 206 -6.37 13.32 -13.87
C ASN A 206 -5.41 14.25 -13.13
N LEU A 207 -5.07 13.93 -11.89
CA LEU A 207 -4.10 14.70 -11.11
C LEU A 207 -2.71 14.62 -11.74
N SER A 208 -2.19 15.72 -12.29
CA SER A 208 -0.84 15.78 -12.88
C SER A 208 0.24 16.05 -11.82
N GLY A 209 -0.13 16.65 -10.68
CA GLY A 209 0.80 16.82 -9.57
C GLY A 209 0.34 17.79 -8.49
N TRP A 210 1.20 17.99 -7.50
CA TRP A 210 1.06 19.06 -6.52
C TRP A 210 2.42 19.67 -6.16
N THR A 211 2.40 20.94 -5.74
CA THR A 211 3.56 21.68 -5.22
C THR A 211 3.20 22.25 -3.85
N ASP A 212 4.09 22.09 -2.87
CA ASP A 212 3.98 22.74 -1.57
C ASP A 212 4.45 24.19 -1.67
N ASP A 213 3.57 25.13 -1.34
CA ASP A 213 3.73 26.56 -1.60
C ASP A 213 4.91 27.18 -0.82
N LEU A 214 5.32 26.56 0.29
CA LEU A 214 6.41 27.06 1.13
C LEU A 214 7.74 26.37 0.82
N SER A 215 7.75 25.05 0.75
CA SER A 215 8.98 24.27 0.59
C SER A 215 9.38 24.07 -0.88
N GLY A 216 8.46 24.32 -1.81
CA GLY A 216 8.64 23.99 -3.23
C GLY A 216 8.72 22.48 -3.51
N GLN A 217 8.49 21.63 -2.50
CA GLN A 217 8.43 20.19 -2.70
C GLN A 217 7.29 19.85 -3.64
N ARG A 218 7.55 18.93 -4.56
CA ARG A 218 6.59 18.58 -5.61
C ARG A 218 6.43 17.08 -5.76
N ARG A 219 5.24 16.70 -6.20
CA ARG A 219 4.94 15.38 -6.73
C ARG A 219 4.34 15.53 -8.11
N ASN A 220 4.89 14.80 -9.07
CA ASN A 220 4.36 14.76 -10.45
C ASN A 220 3.86 13.36 -10.77
N LEU A 221 2.80 13.27 -11.55
CA LEU A 221 2.15 12.02 -11.95
C LEU A 221 2.05 11.97 -13.48
N ALA A 222 2.24 10.78 -14.02
CA ALA A 222 2.02 10.48 -15.43
C ALA A 222 0.92 9.45 -15.56
N TRP A 223 0.07 9.64 -16.56
CA TRP A 223 -1.08 8.79 -16.87
C TRP A 223 -0.89 8.15 -18.24
N ASP A 224 -1.40 6.94 -18.42
CA ASP A 224 -1.51 6.31 -19.74
C ASP A 224 -2.79 6.76 -20.46
N GLU A 225 -2.92 6.33 -21.70
CA GLU A 225 -4.06 6.62 -22.58
C GLU A 225 -5.41 6.10 -22.06
N GLU A 226 -5.40 5.18 -21.09
CA GLU A 226 -6.60 4.65 -20.43
C GLU A 226 -6.85 5.30 -19.05
N ASN A 227 -6.19 6.44 -18.77
CA ASN A 227 -6.27 7.19 -17.50
C ASN A 227 -5.84 6.38 -16.27
N ARG A 228 -4.81 5.53 -16.41
CA ARG A 228 -4.17 4.83 -15.29
C ARG A 228 -2.81 5.43 -14.97
N ILE A 229 -2.48 5.54 -13.69
CA ILE A 229 -1.18 6.08 -13.25
C ILE A 229 -0.06 5.14 -13.72
N ARG A 230 0.80 5.61 -14.63
CA ARG A 230 1.99 4.88 -15.10
C ARG A 230 3.27 5.30 -14.38
N ALA A 231 3.33 6.50 -13.82
CA ALA A 231 4.44 6.92 -12.97
C ALA A 231 4.09 7.98 -11.93
N ILE A 232 4.82 8.00 -10.82
CA ILE A 232 4.79 9.04 -9.79
C ILE A 232 6.23 9.42 -9.47
N ALA A 233 6.62 10.66 -9.71
CA ALA A 233 7.85 11.25 -9.20
C ALA A 233 7.57 11.99 -7.89
N ASP A 234 8.26 11.62 -6.82
CA ASP A 234 8.06 12.13 -5.47
C ASP A 234 9.40 12.20 -4.73
N ASN A 235 9.85 13.42 -4.40
CA ASN A 235 11.08 13.68 -3.63
C ASN A 235 12.30 12.86 -4.13
N GLY A 236 12.59 12.94 -5.44
CA GLY A 236 13.74 12.28 -6.09
C GLY A 236 13.60 10.76 -6.31
N ASN A 237 12.44 10.18 -6.00
CA ASN A 237 12.11 8.80 -6.34
C ASN A 237 11.05 8.78 -7.44
N THR A 238 11.20 7.90 -8.42
CA THR A 238 10.13 7.63 -9.39
C THR A 238 9.60 6.22 -9.20
N PHE A 239 8.31 6.09 -9.02
CA PHE A 239 7.61 4.81 -8.99
C PHE A 239 6.93 4.60 -10.33
N ASN A 240 7.20 3.47 -10.98
CA ASN A 240 6.61 3.13 -12.27
C ASN A 240 5.62 1.98 -12.12
N TYR A 241 4.58 1.99 -12.93
CA TYR A 241 3.49 1.02 -12.90
C TYR A 241 3.22 0.49 -14.31
N VAL A 242 2.93 -0.81 -14.40
CA VAL A 242 2.51 -1.48 -15.63
C VAL A 242 1.25 -2.26 -15.33
N TYR A 243 0.30 -2.22 -16.26
CA TYR A 243 -0.99 -2.89 -16.18
C TYR A 243 -1.08 -3.94 -17.29
N ASP A 244 -1.84 -5.00 -17.05
CA ASP A 244 -2.26 -5.89 -18.11
C ASP A 244 -3.44 -5.28 -18.91
N ALA A 245 -3.86 -5.98 -19.96
CA ALA A 245 -4.96 -5.55 -20.83
C ALA A 245 -6.33 -5.45 -20.12
N SER A 246 -6.48 -6.02 -18.91
CA SER A 246 -7.69 -5.88 -18.10
C SER A 246 -7.67 -4.63 -17.19
N GLY A 247 -6.55 -3.91 -17.18
CA GLY A 247 -6.31 -2.79 -16.26
C GLY A 247 -5.82 -3.22 -14.88
N THR A 248 -5.43 -4.48 -14.68
CA THR A 248 -4.87 -4.93 -13.41
C THR A 248 -3.38 -4.60 -13.35
N ARG A 249 -2.93 -3.96 -12.27
CA ARG A 249 -1.49 -3.64 -12.11
C ARG A 249 -0.67 -4.92 -11.93
N VAL A 250 0.25 -5.17 -12.85
CA VAL A 250 1.16 -6.33 -12.83
C VAL A 250 2.57 -5.99 -12.35
N ILE A 251 3.02 -4.73 -12.50
CA ILE A 251 4.36 -4.28 -12.06
C ILE A 251 4.26 -3.01 -11.22
N LYS A 252 5.06 -2.97 -10.17
CA LYS A 252 5.50 -1.73 -9.53
C LYS A 252 7.02 -1.71 -9.46
N GLY A 253 7.66 -0.78 -10.15
CA GLY A 253 9.11 -0.57 -10.09
C GLY A 253 9.48 0.70 -9.34
N LYS A 254 10.67 0.71 -8.72
CA LYS A 254 11.25 1.93 -8.14
C LYS A 254 12.52 2.29 -8.91
N THR A 255 12.53 3.52 -9.40
CA THR A 255 13.70 4.17 -9.97
C THR A 255 14.20 5.22 -8.98
N ILE A 256 15.50 5.19 -8.72
CA ILE A 256 16.20 6.22 -7.95
C ILE A 256 17.23 6.82 -8.88
N GLY A 257 17.20 8.14 -9.07
CA GLY A 257 18.16 8.87 -9.90
C GLY A 257 18.52 10.17 -9.23
N GLN A 258 19.78 10.56 -9.30
CA GLN A 258 20.24 11.88 -8.90
C GLN A 258 20.88 12.62 -10.05
N SER A 259 20.75 13.94 -9.94
CA SER A 259 20.94 14.84 -11.04
C SER A 259 21.70 16.11 -10.64
N ILE A 260 22.77 16.43 -11.38
CA ILE A 260 23.54 17.69 -11.31
C ILE A 260 23.32 18.52 -12.58
N ASP A 261 22.70 19.69 -12.41
CA ASP A 261 22.49 20.68 -13.47
C ASP A 261 23.30 21.94 -13.18
N VAL A 262 23.93 22.52 -14.20
CA VAL A 262 24.68 23.78 -14.12
C VAL A 262 24.15 24.72 -15.19
N ASN A 263 23.72 25.92 -14.78
CA ASN A 263 23.13 26.95 -15.65
C ASN A 263 21.94 26.44 -16.48
N GLY A 264 21.03 25.68 -15.84
CA GLY A 264 19.86 25.09 -16.50
C GLY A 264 20.16 23.93 -17.45
N SER A 265 21.43 23.52 -17.56
CA SER A 265 21.87 22.41 -18.42
C SER A 265 22.45 21.27 -17.59
N ARG A 266 21.97 20.06 -17.88
CA ARG A 266 22.38 18.82 -17.22
C ARG A 266 23.87 18.48 -17.43
N LYS A 267 24.62 18.22 -16.37
CA LYS A 267 26.07 17.90 -16.41
C LYS A 267 26.43 16.47 -15.98
N GLY A 268 25.56 15.77 -15.26
CA GLY A 268 25.79 14.36 -14.92
C GLY A 268 24.77 13.77 -13.95
N GLY A 269 24.60 12.44 -13.99
CA GLY A 269 23.68 11.74 -13.09
C GLY A 269 24.04 10.28 -12.87
N LYS A 270 23.58 9.74 -11.75
CA LYS A 270 23.65 8.31 -11.42
C LYS A 270 22.28 7.86 -10.96
N GLY A 271 21.81 6.75 -11.50
CA GLY A 271 20.59 6.14 -11.00
C GLY A 271 20.57 4.63 -11.17
N SER A 272 19.60 4.01 -10.54
CA SER A 272 19.39 2.57 -10.54
C SER A 272 17.89 2.30 -10.54
N MET A 273 17.52 1.22 -11.20
CA MET A 273 16.20 0.62 -11.09
C MET A 273 16.30 -0.63 -10.23
N GLY A 274 15.46 -0.72 -9.21
CA GLY A 274 15.49 -1.82 -8.25
C GLY A 274 14.20 -1.94 -7.46
N ASN A 275 14.10 -2.99 -6.62
CA ASN A 275 12.93 -3.27 -5.79
C ASN A 275 11.62 -3.41 -6.58
N ASN A 276 11.69 -4.04 -7.75
CA ASN A 276 10.50 -4.33 -8.53
C ASN A 276 9.62 -5.34 -7.77
N THR A 277 8.32 -5.06 -7.74
CA THR A 277 7.28 -5.94 -7.24
C THR A 277 6.40 -6.35 -8.41
N VAL A 278 6.18 -7.65 -8.53
CA VAL A 278 5.37 -8.28 -9.57
C VAL A 278 4.10 -8.83 -8.94
N TYR A 279 2.95 -8.39 -9.42
CA TYR A 279 1.65 -8.91 -9.00
C TYR A 279 1.21 -9.94 -10.03
N VAL A 280 1.48 -11.21 -9.73
CA VAL A 280 1.12 -12.34 -10.59
C VAL A 280 -0.39 -12.46 -10.69
N ASN A 281 -1.02 -12.44 -9.51
CA ASN A 281 -2.44 -12.51 -9.26
C ASN A 281 -2.67 -12.17 -7.76
N PRO A 282 -3.92 -12.11 -7.25
CA PRO A 282 -4.17 -11.80 -5.85
C PRO A 282 -3.49 -12.74 -4.84
N TYR A 283 -3.15 -13.96 -5.24
CA TYR A 283 -2.58 -14.99 -4.37
C TYR A 283 -1.06 -14.97 -4.30
N LEU A 284 -0.37 -14.32 -5.24
CA LEU A 284 1.09 -14.33 -5.31
C LEU A 284 1.68 -13.01 -5.76
N VAL A 285 2.66 -12.55 -4.99
CA VAL A 285 3.47 -11.38 -5.28
C VAL A 285 4.94 -11.79 -5.31
N LEU A 286 5.68 -11.40 -6.36
CA LEU A 286 7.13 -11.57 -6.42
C LEU A 286 7.83 -10.25 -6.12
N THR A 287 9.00 -10.33 -5.52
CA THR A 287 9.87 -9.20 -5.21
C THR A 287 11.32 -9.56 -5.57
N SER A 288 12.20 -8.58 -5.65
CA SER A 288 13.62 -8.80 -5.99
C SER A 288 14.37 -9.76 -5.05
N GLY A 289 13.82 -10.07 -3.88
CA GLY A 289 14.44 -10.98 -2.89
C GLY A 289 13.61 -12.22 -2.53
N GLY A 290 12.49 -12.48 -3.21
CA GLY A 290 11.62 -13.61 -2.89
C GLY A 290 10.17 -13.41 -3.32
N TYR A 291 9.25 -14.10 -2.67
CA TYR A 291 7.82 -14.01 -2.99
C TYR A 291 6.96 -13.99 -1.72
N THR A 292 5.71 -13.56 -1.87
CA THR A 292 4.69 -13.64 -0.83
C THR A 292 3.45 -14.32 -1.39
N LYS A 293 3.00 -15.39 -0.74
CA LYS A 293 1.71 -16.03 -1.00
C LYS A 293 0.67 -15.46 -0.06
N HIS A 294 -0.53 -15.21 -0.56
CA HIS A 294 -1.65 -14.68 0.19
C HIS A 294 -2.80 -15.68 0.18
N PHE A 295 -3.36 -15.96 1.36
CA PHE A 295 -4.43 -16.93 1.58
C PHE A 295 -5.70 -16.19 1.97
N TYR A 296 -6.82 -16.58 1.38
CA TYR A 296 -8.09 -15.87 1.48
C TYR A 296 -9.20 -16.79 1.95
N ILE A 297 -10.15 -16.24 2.70
CA ILE A 297 -11.46 -16.82 2.95
C ILE A 297 -12.50 -15.76 2.60
N GLU A 298 -13.54 -16.12 1.83
CA GLU A 298 -14.66 -15.19 1.55
C GLU A 298 -14.21 -13.82 1.01
N GLY A 299 -13.15 -13.78 0.19
CA GLY A 299 -12.54 -12.55 -0.34
C GLY A 299 -11.63 -11.78 0.63
N GLN A 300 -11.57 -12.18 1.91
CA GLN A 300 -10.70 -11.59 2.93
C GLN A 300 -9.36 -12.32 3.01
N ARG A 301 -8.24 -11.57 2.93
CA ARG A 301 -6.90 -12.12 3.19
C ARG A 301 -6.72 -12.39 4.68
N ILE A 302 -6.35 -13.61 5.05
CA ILE A 302 -6.16 -14.01 6.45
C ILE A 302 -4.72 -14.35 6.81
N VAL A 303 -3.95 -14.83 5.82
CA VAL A 303 -2.56 -15.24 6.03
C VAL A 303 -1.71 -14.79 4.86
N SER A 304 -0.47 -14.39 5.16
CA SER A 304 0.58 -14.24 4.16
C SER A 304 1.80 -15.08 4.54
N LYS A 305 2.32 -15.84 3.58
CA LYS A 305 3.55 -16.62 3.70
C LYS A 305 4.64 -15.99 2.85
N ILE A 306 5.74 -15.58 3.48
CA ILE A 306 6.90 -15.03 2.79
C ILE A 306 7.91 -16.16 2.56
N GLY A 307 8.38 -16.29 1.32
CA GLY A 307 9.44 -17.22 0.95
C GLY A 307 10.62 -16.50 0.31
N ASN A 308 11.84 -16.97 0.62
CA ASN A 308 13.10 -16.31 0.26
C ASN A 308 13.80 -16.97 -0.94
N SER A 309 13.09 -17.72 -1.78
CA SER A 309 13.70 -18.36 -2.94
C SER A 309 14.06 -17.30 -3.98
N LYS A 310 15.31 -17.31 -4.45
CA LYS A 310 15.66 -16.71 -5.73
C LYS A 310 14.76 -17.35 -6.78
N LEU A 311 14.12 -16.54 -7.63
CA LEU A 311 13.33 -17.04 -8.74
C LEU A 311 14.26 -17.92 -9.59
N ASP A 312 13.99 -19.24 -9.63
CA ASP A 312 14.93 -20.22 -10.14
C ASP A 312 15.27 -19.96 -11.62
N ALA A 313 16.50 -20.24 -12.02
CA ALA A 313 16.97 -20.03 -13.39
C ALA A 313 16.20 -20.87 -14.43
N ASP A 314 15.54 -21.94 -13.97
CA ASP A 314 14.73 -22.88 -14.75
C ASP A 314 13.36 -22.34 -15.18
N LEU A 315 12.94 -21.17 -14.69
CA LEU A 315 11.70 -20.51 -15.16
C LEU A 315 11.77 -20.05 -16.62
N LYS A 316 12.97 -19.94 -17.20
CA LYS A 316 13.25 -19.36 -18.52
C LYS A 316 12.73 -20.14 -19.74
N LYS A 317 12.02 -21.27 -19.58
CA LYS A 317 11.75 -22.17 -20.72
C LYS A 317 10.30 -22.61 -20.98
N ALA A 318 9.30 -22.25 -20.17
CA ALA A 318 8.03 -23.01 -20.21
C ALA A 318 6.74 -22.25 -20.59
N ALA A 319 6.72 -20.92 -20.72
CA ALA A 319 5.50 -20.22 -21.10
C ALA A 319 5.47 -19.82 -22.59
N GLY A 320 4.39 -20.17 -23.29
CA GLY A 320 4.14 -19.75 -24.69
C GLY A 320 4.83 -20.60 -25.78
N ASN A 321 5.48 -21.72 -25.43
CA ASN A 321 6.10 -22.66 -26.37
C ASN A 321 7.05 -21.99 -27.40
N GLY A 322 7.82 -20.99 -26.96
CA GLY A 322 8.75 -20.22 -27.81
C GLY A 322 8.11 -19.09 -28.65
N LYS A 323 6.80 -18.87 -28.56
CA LYS A 323 6.08 -17.81 -29.32
C LYS A 323 6.20 -16.41 -28.70
N VAL A 324 6.80 -16.29 -27.51
CA VAL A 324 6.89 -15.03 -26.77
C VAL A 324 8.37 -14.64 -26.64
N ASN A 325 8.76 -13.51 -27.26
CA ASN A 325 10.11 -12.95 -27.11
C ASN A 325 10.19 -12.13 -25.82
N TYR A 326 10.63 -12.79 -24.77
CA TYR A 326 10.73 -12.22 -23.44
C TYR A 326 11.70 -11.04 -23.34
N ASN A 327 12.87 -11.12 -23.97
CA ASN A 327 13.89 -10.06 -23.91
C ASN A 327 13.39 -8.74 -24.49
N GLN A 328 12.73 -8.82 -25.65
CA GLN A 328 12.10 -7.68 -26.29
C GLN A 328 11.07 -7.03 -25.36
N LYS A 329 10.28 -7.85 -24.67
CA LYS A 329 9.23 -7.38 -23.78
C LYS A 329 9.78 -6.70 -22.51
N LYS A 330 10.87 -7.21 -21.93
CA LYS A 330 11.62 -6.51 -20.87
C LYS A 330 12.12 -5.15 -21.35
N GLU A 331 12.69 -5.12 -22.55
CA GLU A 331 13.22 -3.89 -23.15
C GLU A 331 12.09 -2.87 -23.36
N LEU A 332 10.93 -3.27 -23.87
CA LEU A 332 9.75 -2.40 -23.99
C LEU A 332 9.26 -1.85 -22.64
N VAL A 333 9.22 -2.67 -21.59
CA VAL A 333 8.89 -2.19 -20.23
C VAL A 333 9.90 -1.15 -19.76
N PHE A 334 11.19 -1.41 -20.00
CA PHE A 334 12.26 -0.50 -19.62
C PHE A 334 12.22 0.82 -20.40
N GLU A 335 12.03 0.77 -21.70
CA GLU A 335 11.79 1.94 -22.55
C GLU A 335 10.58 2.73 -22.08
N GLY A 336 9.50 2.03 -21.67
CA GLY A 336 8.32 2.64 -21.07
C GLY A 336 8.66 3.45 -19.83
N PHE A 337 9.52 2.94 -18.95
CA PHE A 337 9.98 3.66 -17.77
C PHE A 337 10.87 4.86 -18.11
N VAL A 338 11.73 4.74 -19.11
CA VAL A 338 12.53 5.87 -19.61
C VAL A 338 11.63 6.95 -20.20
N LYS A 339 10.59 6.59 -20.97
CA LYS A 339 9.58 7.53 -21.48
C LYS A 339 8.83 8.23 -20.34
N ASN A 340 8.50 7.51 -19.26
CA ASN A 340 7.85 8.09 -18.09
C ASN A 340 8.73 9.15 -17.41
N LEU A 341 10.02 8.85 -17.24
CA LEU A 341 10.97 9.82 -16.68
C LEU A 341 11.01 11.08 -17.54
N LYS A 342 11.14 10.92 -18.86
CA LYS A 342 11.17 12.06 -19.79
C LYS A 342 9.89 12.90 -19.70
N PHE A 343 8.73 12.25 -19.65
CA PHE A 343 7.45 12.93 -19.46
C PHE A 343 7.40 13.72 -18.15
N LEU A 344 7.98 13.18 -17.07
CA LEU A 344 8.04 13.82 -15.76
C LEU A 344 9.14 14.89 -15.65
N GLY A 345 9.82 15.22 -16.75
CA GLY A 345 10.88 16.22 -16.80
C GLY A 345 12.26 15.70 -16.39
N GLU A 346 12.44 14.37 -16.28
CA GLU A 346 13.70 13.72 -15.97
C GLU A 346 14.29 13.09 -17.25
N ASP A 347 15.51 13.47 -17.63
CA ASP A 347 16.21 12.78 -18.70
C ASP A 347 16.69 11.41 -18.19
N GLY A 348 15.91 10.36 -18.47
CA GLY A 348 16.18 8.97 -18.07
C GLY A 348 17.48 8.36 -18.61
N SER A 349 18.38 9.16 -19.18
CA SER A 349 19.70 8.79 -19.70
C SER A 349 20.59 8.11 -18.64
N PHE A 350 20.41 8.40 -17.35
CA PHE A 350 21.11 7.71 -16.25
C PHE A 350 20.71 6.23 -16.08
N LEU A 351 19.64 5.78 -16.75
CA LEU A 351 19.25 4.37 -16.79
C LEU A 351 19.78 3.63 -18.03
N THR A 352 20.23 4.33 -19.07
CA THR A 352 20.75 3.64 -20.28
C THR A 352 22.07 2.91 -19.97
N PRO A 353 22.16 1.58 -20.21
CA PRO A 353 23.41 0.85 -20.07
C PRO A 353 24.50 1.46 -20.98
N GLY A 354 25.65 1.82 -20.40
CA GLY A 354 26.80 2.37 -21.15
C GLY A 354 27.06 3.88 -20.98
N ASN A 355 26.13 4.65 -20.40
CA ASN A 355 26.28 6.10 -20.17
C ASN A 355 26.39 6.47 -18.68
N SER A 356 27.12 5.69 -17.88
CA SER A 356 27.52 6.14 -16.53
C SER A 356 28.51 7.30 -16.68
N GLY A 357 28.02 8.53 -16.49
CA GLY A 357 28.76 9.76 -16.76
C GLY A 357 30.14 9.79 -16.09
N LYS A 358 31.19 9.80 -16.92
CA LYS A 358 32.45 10.44 -16.53
C LYS A 358 32.20 11.94 -16.59
N ILE A 359 32.42 12.64 -15.48
CA ILE A 359 32.49 14.10 -15.47
C ILE A 359 33.66 14.47 -16.39
N PRO A 360 33.48 15.27 -17.46
CA PRO A 360 34.60 15.79 -18.22
C PRO A 360 35.48 16.60 -17.26
N PRO A 361 36.83 16.48 -17.31
CA PRO A 361 37.69 17.32 -16.48
C PRO A 361 37.34 18.79 -16.74
N GLY A 362 37.17 19.57 -15.67
CA GLY A 362 36.88 21.00 -15.76
C GLY A 362 37.97 21.74 -16.55
N PRO A 363 37.70 22.99 -17.00
CA PRO A 363 38.71 23.79 -17.68
C PRO A 363 39.95 23.90 -16.79
N THR A 364 41.10 23.55 -17.35
CA THR A 364 42.40 23.74 -16.72
C THR A 364 42.83 25.19 -16.91
N ASP A 365 43.36 25.80 -15.86
CA ASP A 365 44.08 27.07 -15.98
C ASP A 365 45.31 26.88 -16.89
N GLU A 366 45.90 27.95 -17.46
CA GLU A 366 47.00 27.91 -18.46
C GLU A 366 48.29 27.18 -18.00
N GLY A 367 48.32 26.64 -16.78
CA GLY A 367 49.38 25.77 -16.23
C GLY A 367 48.98 24.31 -15.95
N GLY A 368 47.81 23.83 -16.41
CA GLY A 368 47.45 22.39 -16.37
C GLY A 368 47.15 21.80 -14.99
N SER A 369 46.98 22.61 -13.95
CA SER A 369 46.58 22.14 -12.61
C SER A 369 45.07 22.33 -12.39
N PRO A 370 44.34 21.32 -11.87
CA PRO A 370 42.91 21.44 -11.63
C PRO A 370 42.61 22.39 -10.44
N THR A 371 41.78 23.40 -10.67
CA THR A 371 41.30 24.31 -9.63
C THR A 371 40.36 23.56 -8.66
N PRO A 372 40.61 23.55 -7.33
CA PRO A 372 39.77 22.79 -6.42
C PRO A 372 38.40 23.46 -6.23
N LEU A 373 37.34 22.75 -6.62
CA LEU A 373 35.95 23.07 -6.27
C LEU A 373 35.78 22.97 -4.74
N LYS A 374 35.45 24.09 -4.09
CA LYS A 374 35.06 24.13 -2.68
C LYS A 374 33.73 23.40 -2.49
N ILE A 375 33.78 22.14 -2.06
CA ILE A 375 32.61 21.38 -1.62
C ILE A 375 32.31 21.76 -0.17
N GLN A 376 31.19 22.45 0.07
CA GLN A 376 30.67 22.67 1.42
C GLN A 376 30.00 21.37 1.89
N LYS A 377 30.58 20.74 2.92
CA LYS A 377 30.17 19.45 3.47
C LYS A 377 28.91 19.62 4.34
N ILE A 378 27.79 19.00 3.97
CA ILE A 378 26.66 18.76 4.89
C ILE A 378 26.59 17.25 5.13
N GLY A 379 26.74 16.86 6.40
CA GLY A 379 27.01 15.48 6.82
C GLY A 379 25.83 14.51 6.70
N GLY A 380 26.16 13.22 6.55
CA GLY A 380 25.24 12.09 6.68
C GLY A 380 25.85 10.79 6.12
N LYS A 381 25.89 9.73 6.93
CA LYS A 381 26.56 8.43 6.66
C LYS A 381 26.25 7.83 5.29
N LEU A 382 27.30 7.42 4.57
CA LEU A 382 27.23 6.53 3.39
C LEU A 382 26.94 5.09 3.84
N SER A 383 25.79 4.53 3.43
CA SER A 383 25.57 3.08 3.49
C SER A 383 26.14 2.42 2.23
N ARG A 384 27.02 1.44 2.45
CA ARG A 384 27.74 0.63 1.45
C ARG A 384 26.77 0.04 0.41
N ALA A 385 26.85 0.50 -0.84
CA ALA A 385 26.18 -0.12 -1.97
C ALA A 385 27.01 -1.33 -2.43
N VAL A 386 26.39 -2.50 -2.52
CA VAL A 386 26.98 -3.67 -3.17
C VAL A 386 26.78 -3.49 -4.67
N GLU A 387 27.87 -3.29 -5.40
CA GLU A 387 27.88 -3.37 -6.86
C GLU A 387 27.66 -4.83 -7.27
N MET A 388 26.63 -5.08 -8.09
CA MET A 388 26.53 -6.29 -8.91
C MET A 388 26.93 -5.92 -10.33
N THR A 389 28.06 -6.46 -10.79
CA THR A 389 28.41 -6.57 -12.20
C THR A 389 27.32 -7.37 -12.92
N MET A 390 26.71 -6.76 -13.95
CA MET A 390 25.73 -7.43 -14.79
C MET A 390 26.46 -8.27 -15.84
N GLU A 391 26.65 -9.55 -15.57
CA GLU A 391 26.81 -10.55 -16.63
C GLU A 391 25.44 -10.95 -17.19
N THR A 392 25.45 -11.19 -18.49
CA THR A 392 24.34 -11.44 -19.41
C THR A 392 23.32 -12.46 -18.91
N ALA A 393 22.06 -12.05 -18.69
CA ALA A 393 20.92 -12.97 -18.70
C ALA A 393 19.55 -12.27 -18.81
N THR A 394 18.71 -12.92 -19.59
CA THR A 394 17.39 -12.60 -20.15
C THR A 394 16.30 -12.25 -19.14
N ALA A 395 15.28 -11.49 -19.57
CA ALA A 395 14.08 -11.23 -18.76
C ALA A 395 12.81 -11.23 -19.61
N GLU A 396 11.68 -11.47 -18.95
CA GLU A 396 10.35 -11.78 -19.49
C GLU A 396 9.32 -10.65 -19.24
N GLU A 397 8.30 -10.55 -20.10
CA GLU A 397 7.04 -9.87 -19.80
C GLU A 397 6.19 -10.72 -18.87
N MET A 398 5.48 -10.06 -17.97
CA MET A 398 4.75 -10.70 -16.89
C MET A 398 3.39 -11.21 -17.34
N VAL A 399 3.39 -12.44 -17.82
CA VAL A 399 2.37 -13.42 -17.42
C VAL A 399 3.12 -14.40 -16.53
N VAL A 400 2.96 -14.29 -15.22
CA VAL A 400 3.69 -15.20 -14.31
C VAL A 400 3.00 -16.56 -14.33
N VAL A 401 3.53 -17.44 -15.19
CA VAL A 401 3.27 -18.88 -15.15
C VAL A 401 4.24 -19.48 -14.15
N LEU A 402 3.69 -20.20 -13.19
CA LEU A 402 4.42 -20.70 -12.04
C LEU A 402 4.89 -22.13 -12.31
N PRO A 403 6.15 -22.49 -11.96
CA PRO A 403 6.67 -23.81 -12.26
C PRO A 403 5.96 -24.85 -11.39
N LYS A 404 5.97 -26.11 -11.82
CA LYS A 404 5.44 -27.21 -11.01
C LYS A 404 6.27 -27.48 -9.74
N ASN A 405 7.55 -27.09 -9.70
CA ASN A 405 8.51 -27.52 -8.68
C ASN A 405 9.27 -26.36 -8.02
N LEU A 406 8.58 -25.35 -7.49
CA LEU A 406 9.24 -24.31 -6.69
C LEU A 406 9.61 -24.88 -5.30
N HIS A 407 10.87 -25.24 -5.09
CA HIS A 407 11.34 -25.74 -3.80
C HIS A 407 11.63 -24.59 -2.82
N ILE A 408 10.91 -24.60 -1.69
CA ILE A 408 10.96 -23.55 -0.65
C ILE A 408 11.33 -24.14 0.69
N THR A 409 12.39 -23.60 1.27
CA THR A 409 13.06 -24.12 2.46
C THR A 409 12.88 -23.26 3.71
N SER A 410 12.19 -22.12 3.64
CA SER A 410 11.88 -21.31 4.84
C SER A 410 10.64 -20.44 4.64
N THR A 411 9.72 -20.44 5.61
CA THR A 411 8.47 -19.69 5.55
C THR A 411 8.19 -18.98 6.87
N ARG A 412 8.03 -17.66 6.82
CA ARG A 412 7.41 -16.90 7.92
C ARG A 412 5.92 -16.74 7.62
N ILE A 413 5.07 -17.10 8.59
CA ILE A 413 3.61 -16.97 8.51
C ILE A 413 3.19 -15.70 9.24
N ILE A 414 2.52 -14.79 8.54
CA ILE A 414 1.94 -13.58 9.13
C ILE A 414 0.42 -13.73 9.10
N TRP A 415 -0.18 -13.68 10.29
CA TRP A 415 -1.63 -13.67 10.47
C TRP A 415 -2.13 -12.24 10.44
N VAL A 416 -3.19 -12.00 9.67
CA VAL A 416 -3.81 -10.68 9.60
C VAL A 416 -5.08 -10.71 10.45
N LEU A 417 -4.95 -10.27 11.70
CA LEU A 417 -6.08 -9.92 12.56
C LEU A 417 -6.62 -8.57 12.07
N LEU A 418 -7.81 -8.57 11.48
CA LEU A 418 -8.44 -7.34 11.06
C LEU A 418 -9.68 -7.09 11.91
N PRO A 419 -9.86 -5.85 12.41
CA PRO A 419 -11.20 -5.42 12.78
C PRO A 419 -12.05 -5.49 11.52
N SER A 420 -13.24 -6.09 11.62
CA SER A 420 -14.22 -6.08 10.54
C SER A 420 -14.58 -4.62 10.24
N SER A 421 -13.97 -4.03 9.22
CA SER A 421 -14.56 -2.91 8.53
C SER A 421 -15.82 -3.44 7.82
N PRO A 422 -17.00 -2.83 7.99
CA PRO A 422 -18.12 -3.18 7.13
C PRO A 422 -17.71 -2.91 5.69
N MET A 423 -17.80 -3.94 4.87
CA MET A 423 -17.77 -3.82 3.42
C MET A 423 -18.80 -2.78 3.01
N ARG A 424 -18.36 -1.76 2.26
CA ARG A 424 -19.27 -1.00 1.38
C ARG A 424 -18.90 -1.36 -0.04
N VAL A 425 -19.58 -2.37 -0.59
CA VAL A 425 -19.74 -2.57 -2.02
C VAL A 425 -21.19 -2.20 -2.30
N GLU A 426 -21.42 -1.01 -2.84
CA GLU A 426 -22.60 -0.75 -3.65
C GLU A 426 -22.12 -0.23 -5.00
N ARG A 427 -22.10 -1.17 -5.94
CA ARG A 427 -22.13 -0.93 -7.37
C ARG A 427 -23.54 -0.40 -7.65
N PHE A 428 -23.69 0.86 -8.03
CA PHE A 428 -24.89 1.27 -8.75
C PHE A 428 -24.66 0.99 -10.22
N THR A 429 -25.52 0.12 -10.75
CA THR A 429 -25.63 -0.24 -12.17
C THR A 429 -26.08 0.97 -13.00
N ASN A 430 -25.56 1.06 -14.22
CA ASN A 430 -26.02 1.99 -15.25
C ASN A 430 -27.55 1.91 -15.42
N THR A 431 -28.18 3.08 -15.42
CA THR A 431 -29.21 3.46 -16.39
C THR A 431 -28.94 4.88 -16.82
#